data_AF-A0A497PH38-F1
#
_entry.id   AF-A0A497PH38-F1
#
_cell.length_a   1.000
_cell.length_b   1.000
_cell.length_c   1.000
_cell.angle_alpha   90.00
_cell.angle_beta   90.00
_cell.angle_gamma   90.00
#
_symmetry.space_group_name_H-M   'P 1'
#
loop_
_entity.id
_entity.type
_entity.pdbx_description
1 polymer ?
#
loop_
_entity_poly.entity_id
_entity_poly.type
_entity_poly.pdbx_seq_one_letter_code
_entity_poly.pdbx_strand_id
1 'polypeptide(L)'
;MGDTSLSRIEEIRSRLCDIALSPFAVRIEGVGAFPSVRRPNVIWVGVAENRDRINQIKSAIDQRLAELGYSLDRRFHPHATIARVRAV
;
A
#
# COMPACT_ATOMS: atom_id res chain seq x y z
N MET A 1 -5.88 -5.06 -5.37
CA MET A 1 -5.59 -6.43 -4.89
C MET A 1 -6.69 -6.86 -3.93
N GLY A 2 -7.05 -8.14 -3.95
CA GLY A 2 -8.19 -8.74 -3.24
C GLY A 2 -7.94 -10.22 -3.01
N ASP A 3 -8.99 -11.05 -3.09
CA ASP A 3 -8.89 -12.49 -2.83
C ASP A 3 -7.94 -13.22 -3.78
N THR A 4 -7.26 -14.25 -3.28
CA THR A 4 -6.41 -15.13 -4.09
C THR A 4 -6.48 -16.57 -3.61
N SER A 5 -6.16 -17.52 -4.48
CA SER A 5 -6.12 -18.94 -4.13
C SER A 5 -4.96 -19.21 -3.16
N LEU A 6 -5.21 -20.06 -2.14
CA LEU A 6 -4.16 -20.51 -1.22
C LEU A 6 -2.99 -21.17 -1.95
N SER A 7 -3.24 -21.82 -3.08
CA SER A 7 -2.20 -22.46 -3.90
C SER A 7 -1.18 -21.47 -4.48
N ARG A 8 -1.49 -20.18 -4.55
CA ARG A 8 -0.59 -19.14 -5.07
C ARG A 8 0.29 -18.48 -4.00
N ILE A 9 0.08 -18.78 -2.71
CA ILE A 9 0.78 -18.10 -1.61
C ILE A 9 2.30 -18.29 -1.71
N GLU A 10 2.77 -19.52 -1.90
CA GLU A 10 4.21 -19.80 -1.98
C GLU A 10 4.85 -19.17 -3.23
N GLU A 11 4.11 -19.13 -4.35
CA GLU A 11 4.58 -18.47 -5.57
C GLU A 11 4.72 -16.96 -5.36
N ILE A 12 3.72 -16.30 -4.77
CA ILE A 12 3.79 -14.87 -4.42
C ILE A 12 4.96 -14.62 -3.47
N ARG A 13 5.08 -15.40 -2.40
CA ARG A 13 6.15 -15.25 -1.41
C ARG A 13 7.52 -15.34 -2.06
N SER A 14 7.74 -16.36 -2.89
CA SER A 14 8.98 -16.55 -3.63
C SER A 14 9.33 -15.33 -4.47
N ARG A 15 8.37 -14.79 -5.24
CA ARG A 15 8.60 -13.59 -6.07
C ARG A 15 8.91 -12.31 -5.26
N LEU A 16 8.32 -12.18 -4.07
CA LEU A 16 8.52 -11.01 -3.23
C LEU A 16 9.80 -11.07 -2.40
N CYS A 17 10.32 -12.26 -2.09
CA CYS A 17 11.58 -12.43 -1.35
C CYS A 17 12.80 -11.84 -2.08
N ASP A 18 12.76 -11.73 -3.40
CA ASP A 18 13.84 -11.16 -4.21
C ASP A 18 13.89 -9.63 -4.17
N ILE A 19 12.92 -8.97 -3.52
CA ILE A 19 12.89 -7.51 -3.42
C ILE A 19 13.85 -7.07 -2.31
N ALA A 20 15.05 -6.62 -2.71
CA ALA A 20 16.05 -6.11 -1.79
C ALA A 20 15.64 -4.74 -1.21
N LEU A 21 15.58 -4.64 0.12
CA LEU A 21 15.23 -3.42 0.84
C LEU A 21 16.15 -3.23 2.04
N SER A 22 16.63 -2.00 2.23
CA SER A 22 17.34 -1.61 3.45
C SER A 22 16.42 -0.81 4.37
N PRO A 23 16.44 -1.03 5.70
CA PRO A 23 15.65 -0.25 6.64
C PRO A 23 15.83 1.26 6.47
N PHE A 24 14.77 2.02 6.70
CA PHE A 24 14.79 3.47 6.57
C PHE A 24 13.77 4.15 7.48
N ALA A 25 14.08 5.38 7.87
CA ALA A 25 13.15 6.22 8.62
C ALA A 25 12.09 6.81 7.69
N VAL A 26 10.89 7.01 8.22
CA VAL A 26 9.79 7.68 7.53
C VAL A 26 9.22 8.72 8.48
N ARG A 27 9.00 9.95 8.01
CA ARG A 27 8.21 10.94 8.74
C ARG A 27 6.76 10.86 8.30
N ILE A 28 5.87 10.57 9.22
CA ILE A 28 4.43 10.62 9.01
C ILE A 28 3.89 11.99 9.40
N GLU A 29 3.10 12.60 8.53
CA GLU A 29 2.51 13.92 8.75
C GLU A 29 1.32 14.11 7.82
N GLY A 30 0.43 15.03 8.21
CA GLY A 30 -0.77 15.37 7.47
C GLY A 30 -1.88 14.36 7.73
N VAL A 31 -3.07 14.88 8.01
CA VAL A 31 -4.28 14.07 8.19
C VAL A 31 -5.18 14.27 6.98
N GLY A 32 -5.71 13.18 6.46
CA GLY A 32 -6.69 13.20 5.39
C GLY A 32 -7.79 12.17 5.61
N ALA A 33 -8.72 12.12 4.66
CA ALA A 33 -9.81 11.17 4.71
C ALA A 33 -10.26 10.72 3.33
N PHE A 34 -10.82 9.51 3.27
CA PHE A 34 -11.47 8.96 2.08
C PHE A 34 -12.98 8.73 2.30
N PRO A 35 -13.83 8.96 1.27
CA PRO A 35 -13.46 9.55 -0.01
C PRO A 35 -13.18 11.06 0.09
N SER A 36 -13.69 11.74 1.14
CA SER A 36 -13.42 13.16 1.39
C SER A 36 -13.51 13.49 2.88
N VAL A 37 -12.97 14.64 3.27
CA VAL A 37 -13.04 15.16 4.64
C VAL A 37 -14.47 15.55 5.05
N ARG A 38 -15.33 15.91 4.09
CA ARG A 38 -16.74 16.29 4.38
C ARG A 38 -17.60 15.10 4.81
N ARG A 39 -17.30 13.91 4.29
CA ARG A 39 -18.01 12.65 4.59
C ARG A 39 -16.99 11.52 4.64
N PRO A 40 -16.21 11.43 5.72
CA PRO A 40 -15.12 10.46 5.82
C PRO A 40 -15.67 9.08 6.18
N ASN A 41 -15.27 8.06 5.43
CA ASN A 41 -15.39 6.65 5.82
C ASN A 41 -14.09 6.15 6.49
N VAL A 42 -12.95 6.71 6.07
CA VAL A 42 -11.60 6.35 6.52
C VAL A 42 -10.85 7.64 6.85
N ILE A 43 -10.20 7.68 8.01
CA ILE A 43 -9.26 8.73 8.41
C ILE A 43 -7.86 8.14 8.38
N TRP A 44 -6.89 8.87 7.82
CA TRP A 44 -5.53 8.40 7.62
C TRP A 44 -4.49 9.49 7.90
N VAL A 45 -3.26 9.05 8.16
CA VAL A 45 -2.05 9.91 8.22
C VAL A 45 -1.15 9.64 7.01
N GLY A 46 -0.63 10.71 6.42
CA GLY A 46 0.23 10.66 5.23
C GLY A 46 1.71 10.46 5.54
N VAL A 47 2.51 10.37 4.47
CA VAL A 47 3.97 10.30 4.54
C VAL A 47 4.56 11.59 4.01
N ALA A 48 5.31 12.31 4.85
CA ALA A 48 5.97 13.57 4.51
C ALA A 48 7.41 13.37 4.00
N GLU A 49 8.16 12.42 4.57
CA GLU A 49 9.55 12.14 4.14
C GLU A 49 9.72 10.68 3.72
N ASN A 50 10.64 10.45 2.77
CA ASN A 50 10.90 9.13 2.16
C ASN A 50 9.68 8.50 1.47
N ARG A 51 8.73 9.34 1.02
CA ARG A 51 7.58 8.91 0.22
C ARG A 51 8.00 8.15 -1.05
N ASP A 52 9.07 8.60 -1.71
CA ASP A 52 9.57 7.97 -2.93
C ASP A 52 10.13 6.57 -2.68
N ARG A 53 10.74 6.31 -1.52
CA ARG A 53 11.19 4.97 -1.14
C ARG A 53 10.02 4.01 -0.96
N ILE A 54 8.90 4.49 -0.40
CA ILE A 54 7.68 3.69 -0.30
C ILE A 54 7.07 3.45 -1.69
N ASN A 55 7.08 4.45 -2.57
CA ASN A 55 6.64 4.29 -3.96
C ASN A 55 7.51 3.26 -4.72
N GLN A 56 8.83 3.26 -4.51
CA GLN A 56 9.75 2.27 -5.09
C GLN A 56 9.43 0.85 -4.61
N ILE A 57 9.18 0.66 -3.30
CA ILE A 57 8.72 -0.64 -2.76
C ILE A 57 7.46 -1.09 -3.46
N LYS A 58 6.46 -0.20 -3.54
CA LYS A 58 5.20 -0.51 -4.21
C LYS A 58 5.44 -0.89 -5.67
N SER A 59 6.24 -0.13 -6.42
CA SER A 59 6.56 -0.42 -7.81
C SER A 59 7.26 -1.77 -7.99
N ALA A 60 8.17 -2.14 -7.09
CA ALA A 60 8.83 -3.44 -7.13
C ALA A 60 7.84 -4.59 -6.86
N ILE A 61 6.96 -4.44 -5.86
CA ILE A 61 5.89 -5.42 -5.58
C ILE A 61 4.97 -5.57 -6.80
N ASP A 62 4.52 -4.45 -7.36
CA ASP A 62 3.64 -4.40 -8.53
C ASP A 62 4.24 -5.15 -9.73
N GLN A 63 5.53 -4.92 -10.02
CA GLN A 63 6.23 -5.61 -11.11
C GLN A 63 6.23 -7.12 -10.91
N ARG A 64 6.59 -7.59 -9.70
CA ARG A 64 6.62 -9.02 -9.38
C ARG A 64 5.24 -9.67 -9.43
N LEU A 65 4.20 -8.96 -9.01
CA LEU A 65 2.84 -9.47 -9.07
C LEU A 65 2.25 -9.43 -10.48
N ALA A 66 2.65 -8.47 -11.32
CA ALA A 66 2.23 -8.44 -12.73
C ALA A 66 2.75 -9.65 -13.51
N GLU A 67 3.97 -10.14 -13.21
CA GLU A 67 4.52 -11.37 -13.78
C GLU A 67 3.64 -12.60 -13.48
N LEU A 68 2.89 -12.59 -12.37
CA LEU A 68 1.96 -13.65 -11.97
C LEU A 68 0.52 -13.43 -12.47
N GLY A 69 0.29 -12.37 -13.25
CA GLY A 69 -1.00 -12.02 -13.84
C GLY A 69 -1.91 -11.15 -12.96
N TYR A 70 -1.42 -10.58 -11.86
CA TYR A 70 -2.22 -9.68 -11.04
C TYR A 70 -2.27 -8.26 -11.62
N SER A 71 -3.39 -7.58 -11.41
CA SER A 71 -3.59 -6.21 -11.87
C SER A 71 -2.86 -5.17 -11.01
N LEU A 72 -2.19 -4.23 -11.67
CA LEU A 72 -1.48 -3.14 -11.02
C LEU A 72 -2.44 -2.12 -10.42
N ASP A 73 -2.14 -1.65 -9.21
CA ASP A 73 -2.87 -0.53 -8.63
C ASP A 73 -2.41 0.79 -9.27
N ARG A 74 -3.29 1.45 -10.00
CA ARG A 74 -2.97 2.70 -10.69
C ARG A 74 -2.92 3.92 -9.77
N ARG A 75 -3.47 3.85 -8.55
CA ARG A 75 -3.58 5.01 -7.63
C ARG A 75 -3.07 4.67 -6.25
N PHE A 76 -1.75 4.67 -6.09
CA PHE A 76 -1.12 4.49 -4.80
C PHE A 76 -0.86 5.83 -4.10
N HIS A 77 -1.42 5.97 -2.90
CA HIS A 77 -1.15 7.09 -2.01
C HIS A 77 -0.61 6.51 -0.70
N PRO A 78 0.68 6.66 -0.38
CA PRO A 78 1.24 6.17 0.89
C PRO A 78 0.51 6.81 2.09
N HIS A 79 -0.20 5.99 2.87
CA HIS A 79 -0.91 6.43 4.06
C HIS A 79 -1.06 5.27 5.04
N ALA A 80 -1.22 5.59 6.33
CA ALA A 80 -1.67 4.65 7.33
C ALA A 80 -3.10 5.01 7.73
N THR A 81 -4.03 4.05 7.64
CA THR A 81 -5.39 4.22 8.17
C THR A 81 -5.32 4.25 9.69
N ILE A 82 -5.86 5.30 10.31
CA ILE A 82 -5.87 5.47 11.78
C ILE A 82 -7.27 5.32 12.38
N ALA A 83 -8.33 5.52 11.59
CA ALA A 83 -9.70 5.29 12.03
C ALA A 83 -10.64 4.97 10.86
N ARG A 84 -11.74 4.28 11.17
CA ARG A 84 -12.89 4.08 10.28
C ARG A 84 -14.14 4.63 10.93
N VAL A 85 -14.87 5.46 10.20
CA VAL A 85 -16.09 6.11 10.68
C VAL A 85 -17.26 5.19 10.39
N ARG A 86 -18.09 4.93 11.40
CA ARG A 86 -19.36 4.23 11.25
C ARG A 86 -20.47 5.23 11.53
N ALA A 87 -21.41 5.36 10.59
CA ALA A 87 -22.67 6.04 10.87
C ALA A 87 -23.51 5.13 11.76
N VAL A 88 -24.14 5.72 12.77
CA VAL A 88 -25.23 5.12 13.54
C VAL A 88 -26.54 5.51 12.87
#